data_AF-A0A8C4WUC2-F1
#
_entry.id   AF-A0A8C4WUC2-F1
#
_cell.length_a   1.000
_cell.length_b   1.000
_cell.length_c   1.000
_cell.angle_alpha   90.00
_cell.angle_beta   90.00
_cell.angle_gamma   90.00
#
_symmetry.space_group_name_H-M   'P 1'
#
loop_
_entity.id
_entity.type
_entity.pdbx_description
1 polymer ?
#
loop_
_entity_poly.entity_id
_entity_poly.type
_entity_poly.pdbx_seq_one_letter_code
_entity_poly.pdbx_strand_id
1 'polypeptide(L)'
;MNIHLKNIFQDEQSSNKKRHQEAQKEMASAFSYGYDDDSLEDQKENLLDLIDSYPHGIALKCIHAAYGSKYEEDLQVRKYGYDSVRQFIESLSDDLGICEVGGEVFVKGKAVQNQKKNLLKLIESTSGCMPLKSIHGAYGSMYGENLAVRKHGYDSVQDFIERMSDDFLIDDGQVFVKAGLIEQKKRKLFAMVQRHPNGIPLHLLSSKFWEMYKEELGIKKLGFSSARDFIENMNNELCIIDQESQLVMTKLCEIERRQKVLGKNIIRDRLQTQPSEVNKHMISRSGDGSCSAGTANKISNEGNRSREPGAEENALNNSKSRITHDKGHQILARSEADTMNYAQRGCFCFCLRR
;
A
#
# COMPACT_ATOMS: atom_id res chain seq x y z
N MET A 1 -22.41 -74.30 -28.63
CA MET A 1 -22.77 -73.22 -29.58
C MET A 1 -22.63 -71.79 -29.04
N ASN A 2 -22.43 -71.57 -27.72
CA ASN A 2 -22.48 -70.21 -27.13
C ASN A 2 -21.11 -69.50 -26.96
N ILE A 3 -19.99 -70.18 -27.24
CA ILE A 3 -18.63 -69.60 -27.12
C ILE A 3 -18.24 -68.85 -28.40
N HIS A 4 -18.70 -69.33 -29.56
CA HIS A 4 -18.32 -68.75 -30.85
C HIS A 4 -18.92 -67.35 -31.08
N LEU A 5 -20.14 -67.10 -30.59
CA LEU A 5 -20.79 -65.78 -30.68
C LEU A 5 -20.17 -64.73 -29.74
N LYS A 6 -19.58 -65.14 -28.61
CA LYS A 6 -18.90 -64.19 -27.71
C LYS A 6 -17.60 -63.64 -28.29
N ASN A 7 -16.88 -64.44 -29.06
CA ASN A 7 -15.63 -64.01 -29.68
C ASN A 7 -15.88 -62.98 -30.80
N ILE A 8 -16.92 -63.18 -31.61
CA ILE A 8 -17.29 -62.26 -32.69
C ILE A 8 -17.65 -60.86 -32.14
N PHE A 9 -18.36 -60.81 -31.01
CA PHE A 9 -18.78 -59.54 -30.42
C PHE A 9 -17.62 -58.76 -29.77
N GLN A 10 -16.60 -59.45 -29.25
CA GLN A 10 -15.39 -58.81 -28.70
C GLN A 10 -14.48 -58.25 -29.80
N ASP A 11 -14.39 -58.94 -30.94
CA ASP A 11 -13.58 -58.49 -32.08
C ASP A 11 -14.18 -57.24 -32.75
N GLU A 12 -15.52 -57.14 -32.84
CA GLU A 12 -16.19 -55.92 -33.34
C GLU A 12 -15.96 -54.69 -32.45
N GLN A 13 -16.01 -54.86 -31.13
CA GLN A 13 -15.74 -53.78 -30.16
C GLN A 13 -14.29 -53.28 -30.27
N SER A 14 -13.33 -54.17 -30.45
CA SER A 14 -11.91 -53.83 -30.62
C SER A 14 -11.65 -53.10 -31.94
N SER A 15 -12.27 -53.56 -33.03
CA SER A 15 -12.17 -52.96 -34.36
C SER A 15 -12.75 -51.54 -34.41
N ASN A 16 -13.93 -51.32 -33.82
CA ASN A 16 -14.54 -49.98 -33.75
C ASN A 16 -13.72 -49.00 -32.91
N LYS A 17 -13.12 -49.46 -31.80
CA LYS A 17 -12.24 -48.62 -30.97
C LYS A 17 -10.99 -48.18 -31.74
N LYS A 18 -10.39 -49.10 -32.52
CA LYS A 18 -9.22 -48.81 -33.34
C LYS A 18 -9.52 -47.81 -34.46
N ARG A 19 -10.66 -48.00 -35.15
CA ARG A 19 -11.14 -47.06 -36.19
C ARG A 19 -11.40 -45.66 -35.64
N HIS A 20 -11.99 -45.56 -34.44
CA HIS A 20 -12.22 -44.24 -33.82
C HIS A 20 -10.90 -43.56 -33.43
N GLN A 21 -9.91 -44.33 -32.98
CA GLN A 21 -8.59 -43.81 -32.61
C GLN A 21 -7.76 -43.39 -33.85
N GLU A 22 -7.83 -44.15 -34.95
CA GLU A 22 -7.21 -43.78 -36.24
C GLU A 22 -7.90 -42.54 -36.84
N ALA A 23 -9.24 -42.45 -36.80
CA ALA A 23 -9.96 -41.27 -37.28
C ALA A 23 -9.64 -39.99 -36.47
N GLN A 24 -9.46 -40.11 -35.14
CA GLN A 24 -9.00 -38.99 -34.31
C GLN A 24 -7.56 -38.59 -34.64
N LYS A 25 -6.70 -39.56 -34.96
CA LYS A 25 -5.30 -39.30 -35.33
C LYS A 25 -5.17 -38.69 -36.72
N GLU A 26 -5.99 -39.11 -37.69
CA GLU A 26 -6.06 -38.50 -39.01
C GLU A 26 -6.67 -37.09 -38.95
N MET A 27 -7.70 -36.86 -38.13
CA MET A 27 -8.23 -35.50 -37.92
C MET A 27 -7.19 -34.57 -37.28
N ALA A 28 -6.41 -35.04 -36.30
CA ALA A 28 -5.31 -34.26 -35.73
C ALA A 28 -4.19 -33.99 -36.75
N SER A 29 -3.90 -34.96 -37.62
CA SER A 29 -2.90 -34.81 -38.69
C SER A 29 -3.37 -33.90 -39.84
N ALA A 30 -4.67 -33.86 -40.15
CA ALA A 30 -5.22 -33.03 -41.21
C ALA A 30 -5.28 -31.54 -40.82
N PHE A 31 -5.38 -31.23 -39.52
CA PHE A 31 -5.26 -29.86 -39.00
C PHE A 31 -3.82 -29.33 -39.00
N SER A 32 -2.83 -30.15 -39.32
CA SER A 32 -1.41 -29.75 -39.34
C SER A 32 -0.96 -29.07 -40.65
N TYR A 33 -1.82 -28.93 -41.66
CA TYR A 33 -1.42 -28.42 -42.97
C TYR A 33 -1.61 -26.90 -43.09
N GLY A 34 -0.49 -26.17 -43.04
CA GLY A 34 -0.36 -24.85 -43.69
C GLY A 34 -0.84 -23.64 -42.91
N TYR A 35 -0.62 -23.58 -41.60
CA TYR A 35 -0.63 -22.29 -40.92
C TYR A 35 0.70 -21.60 -41.19
N ASP A 36 0.67 -20.42 -41.78
CA ASP A 36 1.83 -19.54 -41.90
C ASP A 36 2.30 -19.21 -40.47
N ASP A 37 3.35 -19.90 -40.02
CA ASP A 37 3.92 -19.80 -38.67
C ASP A 37 4.22 -18.34 -38.30
N ASP A 38 4.64 -17.56 -39.29
CA ASP A 38 4.89 -16.12 -39.21
C ASP A 38 3.69 -15.34 -38.64
N SER A 39 2.46 -15.74 -38.99
CA SER A 39 1.24 -15.05 -38.53
C SER A 39 0.93 -15.26 -37.05
N LEU A 40 1.35 -16.39 -36.47
CA LEU A 40 1.22 -16.61 -35.03
C LEU A 40 2.22 -15.75 -34.27
N GLU A 41 3.46 -15.71 -34.74
CA GLU A 41 4.51 -14.93 -34.08
C GLU A 41 4.19 -13.43 -34.10
N ASP A 42 3.69 -12.91 -35.24
CA ASP A 42 3.19 -11.53 -35.34
C ASP A 42 2.10 -11.23 -34.29
N GLN A 43 1.16 -12.16 -34.07
CA GLN A 43 0.12 -11.97 -33.05
C GLN A 43 0.68 -11.97 -31.62
N LYS A 44 1.71 -12.77 -31.34
CA LYS A 44 2.39 -12.76 -30.04
C LYS A 44 3.12 -11.43 -29.86
N GLU A 45 3.92 -10.99 -30.82
CA GLU A 45 4.65 -9.73 -30.76
C GLU A 45 3.71 -8.54 -30.59
N ASN A 46 2.63 -8.49 -31.38
CA ASN A 46 1.58 -7.47 -31.24
C ASN A 46 0.91 -7.53 -29.86
N LEU A 47 0.69 -8.73 -29.29
CA LEU A 47 0.11 -8.83 -27.95
C LEU A 47 1.09 -8.36 -26.87
N LEU A 48 2.39 -8.65 -27.00
CA LEU A 48 3.42 -8.16 -26.07
C LEU A 48 3.53 -6.64 -26.14
N ASP A 49 3.63 -6.07 -27.34
CA ASP A 49 3.66 -4.62 -27.57
C ASP A 49 2.36 -3.93 -27.10
N LEU A 50 1.21 -4.59 -27.26
CA LEU A 50 -0.04 -4.14 -26.66
C LEU A 50 0.08 -4.08 -25.15
N ILE A 51 0.46 -5.15 -24.47
CA ILE A 51 0.54 -5.19 -23.00
C ILE A 51 1.57 -4.19 -22.46
N ASP A 52 2.70 -4.00 -23.13
CA ASP A 52 3.73 -3.02 -22.76
C ASP A 52 3.21 -1.57 -22.83
N SER A 53 2.21 -1.31 -23.67
CA SER A 53 1.54 -0.01 -23.73
C SER A 53 0.60 0.26 -22.54
N TYR A 54 0.33 -0.74 -21.69
CA TYR A 54 -0.58 -0.63 -20.54
C TYR A 54 0.15 -1.04 -19.24
N PRO A 55 0.83 -0.09 -18.55
CA PRO A 55 1.64 -0.40 -17.37
C PRO A 55 0.85 -0.99 -16.19
N HIS A 56 -0.44 -0.65 -16.09
CA HIS A 56 -1.36 -1.21 -15.09
C HIS A 56 -1.98 -2.55 -15.51
N GLY A 57 -1.62 -3.06 -16.68
CA GLY A 57 -2.20 -4.23 -17.31
C GLY A 57 -3.51 -3.97 -18.01
N ILE A 58 -3.94 -4.94 -18.81
CA ILE A 58 -5.23 -4.93 -19.50
C ILE A 58 -6.12 -5.98 -18.86
N ALA A 59 -7.36 -5.62 -18.53
CA ALA A 59 -8.34 -6.61 -18.10
C ALA A 59 -8.52 -7.67 -19.20
N LEU A 60 -8.46 -8.95 -18.86
CA LEU A 60 -8.50 -10.07 -19.81
C LEU A 60 -9.70 -9.97 -20.77
N LYS A 61 -10.87 -9.56 -20.25
CA LYS A 61 -12.10 -9.33 -21.03
C LYS A 61 -12.01 -8.20 -22.06
N CYS A 62 -11.07 -7.28 -21.88
CA CYS A 62 -10.87 -6.11 -22.75
C CYS A 62 -9.78 -6.33 -23.81
N ILE A 63 -9.05 -7.45 -23.78
CA ILE A 63 -7.89 -7.66 -24.67
C ILE A 63 -8.29 -7.63 -26.14
N HIS A 64 -9.37 -8.28 -26.54
CA HIS A 64 -9.84 -8.23 -27.93
C HIS A 64 -10.11 -6.80 -28.39
N ALA A 65 -10.81 -6.00 -27.58
CA ALA A 65 -11.15 -4.63 -27.93
C ALA A 65 -9.90 -3.73 -27.99
N ALA A 66 -8.97 -3.89 -27.03
CA ALA A 66 -7.71 -3.14 -27.02
C ALA A 66 -6.81 -3.50 -28.21
N TYR A 67 -6.74 -4.80 -28.54
CA TYR A 67 -5.97 -5.31 -29.68
C TYR A 67 -6.53 -4.78 -31.00
N GLY A 68 -7.84 -4.95 -31.24
CA GLY A 68 -8.49 -4.47 -32.45
C GLY A 68 -8.47 -2.96 -32.61
N SER A 69 -8.46 -2.21 -31.50
CA SER A 69 -8.28 -0.76 -31.56
C SER A 69 -6.86 -0.33 -31.92
N LYS A 70 -5.83 -1.12 -31.61
CA LYS A 70 -4.42 -0.75 -31.82
C LYS A 70 -3.90 -1.20 -33.18
N TYR A 71 -4.26 -2.41 -33.61
CA TYR A 71 -3.73 -3.02 -34.83
C TYR A 71 -4.76 -3.09 -35.97
N GLU A 72 -6.00 -2.63 -35.74
CA GLU A 72 -7.10 -2.72 -36.71
C GLU A 72 -7.44 -4.17 -37.14
N GLU A 73 -7.12 -5.14 -36.27
CA GLU A 73 -7.30 -6.57 -36.51
C GLU A 73 -7.90 -7.31 -35.31
N ASP A 74 -8.65 -8.38 -35.55
CA ASP A 74 -9.15 -9.24 -34.49
C ASP A 74 -8.08 -10.22 -34.01
N LEU A 75 -7.87 -10.32 -32.69
CA LEU A 75 -6.98 -11.32 -32.11
C LEU A 75 -7.55 -12.74 -32.30
N GLN A 76 -6.99 -13.52 -33.24
CA GLN A 76 -7.55 -14.80 -33.69
C GLN A 76 -6.94 -16.04 -33.01
N VAL A 77 -6.90 -16.10 -31.68
CA VAL A 77 -6.24 -17.20 -30.94
C VAL A 77 -6.74 -18.62 -31.30
N ARG A 78 -8.02 -18.75 -31.68
CA ARG A 78 -8.61 -20.05 -32.09
C ARG A 78 -8.04 -20.60 -33.38
N LYS A 79 -7.59 -19.73 -34.29
CA LYS A 79 -6.94 -20.14 -35.54
C LYS A 79 -5.66 -20.92 -35.28
N TYR A 80 -5.02 -20.69 -34.13
CA TYR A 80 -3.75 -21.30 -33.74
C TYR A 80 -3.91 -22.39 -32.66
N GLY A 81 -5.12 -22.93 -32.49
CA GLY A 81 -5.38 -24.05 -31.59
C GLY A 81 -5.54 -23.69 -30.11
N TYR A 82 -5.69 -22.40 -29.77
CA TYR A 82 -6.03 -21.97 -28.41
C TYR A 82 -7.53 -21.80 -28.25
N ASP A 83 -8.12 -22.42 -27.23
CA ASP A 83 -9.56 -22.36 -26.96
C ASP A 83 -10.02 -20.96 -26.48
N SER A 84 -9.10 -20.20 -25.90
CA SER A 84 -9.35 -18.88 -25.33
C SER A 84 -8.12 -17.98 -25.32
N VAL A 85 -8.33 -16.66 -25.23
CA VAL A 85 -7.26 -15.66 -25.04
C VAL A 85 -6.48 -15.93 -23.76
N ARG A 86 -7.14 -16.42 -22.71
CA ARG A 86 -6.47 -16.81 -21.47
C ARG A 86 -5.42 -17.87 -21.72
N GLN A 87 -5.78 -18.96 -22.41
CA GLN A 87 -4.85 -20.04 -22.73
C GLN A 87 -3.70 -19.56 -23.61
N PHE A 88 -3.98 -18.68 -24.57
CA PHE A 88 -2.95 -18.04 -25.39
C PHE A 88 -1.94 -17.26 -24.54
N ILE A 89 -2.43 -16.46 -23.58
CA ILE A 89 -1.58 -15.68 -22.67
C ILE A 89 -0.83 -16.58 -21.69
N GLU A 90 -1.45 -17.66 -21.20
CA GLU A 90 -0.78 -18.67 -20.39
C GLU A 90 0.33 -19.39 -21.17
N SER A 91 0.22 -19.50 -22.50
CA SER A 91 1.32 -20.00 -23.33
C SER A 91 2.48 -19.01 -23.46
N LEU A 92 2.23 -17.72 -23.27
CA LEU A 92 3.22 -16.64 -23.20
C LEU A 92 3.71 -16.41 -21.77
N SER A 93 3.69 -17.45 -20.93
CA SER A 93 3.97 -17.29 -19.51
C SER A 93 5.37 -16.79 -19.21
N ASP A 94 6.35 -16.86 -20.12
CA ASP A 94 7.68 -16.31 -19.85
C ASP A 94 7.69 -14.77 -19.84
N ASP A 95 6.88 -14.16 -20.70
CA ASP A 95 6.83 -12.71 -20.89
C ASP A 95 5.61 -12.05 -20.23
N LEU A 96 4.50 -12.78 -20.11
CA LEU A 96 3.24 -12.28 -19.57
C LEU A 96 2.86 -12.95 -18.26
N GLY A 97 2.25 -12.16 -17.38
CA GLY A 97 1.73 -12.58 -16.09
C GLY A 97 0.26 -12.25 -15.98
N ILE A 98 -0.51 -13.19 -15.46
CA ILE A 98 -1.92 -13.00 -15.09
C ILE A 98 -1.98 -12.66 -13.60
N CYS A 99 -2.74 -11.64 -13.24
CA CYS A 99 -3.00 -11.26 -11.84
C CYS A 99 -4.47 -10.96 -11.62
N GLU A 100 -4.99 -11.23 -10.42
CA GLU A 100 -6.37 -10.97 -10.05
C GLU A 100 -6.43 -9.83 -9.04
N VAL A 101 -7.22 -8.81 -9.34
CA VAL A 101 -7.40 -7.62 -8.49
C VAL A 101 -8.89 -7.35 -8.38
N GLY A 102 -9.44 -7.46 -7.17
CA GLY A 102 -10.88 -7.21 -6.93
C GLY A 102 -11.83 -8.15 -7.68
N GLY A 103 -11.42 -9.38 -7.94
CA GLY A 103 -12.20 -10.37 -8.72
C GLY A 103 -12.12 -10.18 -10.24
N GLU A 104 -11.35 -9.21 -10.73
CA GLU A 104 -11.06 -9.04 -12.15
C GLU A 104 -9.65 -9.55 -12.49
N VAL A 105 -9.52 -10.20 -13.64
CA VAL A 105 -8.27 -10.77 -14.14
C VAL A 105 -7.60 -9.80 -15.10
N PHE A 106 -6.34 -9.45 -14.82
CA PHE A 106 -5.50 -8.55 -15.61
C PHE A 106 -4.26 -9.26 -16.15
N VAL A 107 -3.81 -8.83 -17.31
CA VAL A 107 -2.60 -9.32 -17.98
C VAL A 107 -1.55 -8.22 -17.98
N LYS A 108 -0.32 -8.55 -17.55
CA LYS A 108 0.80 -7.62 -17.37
C LYS A 108 2.11 -8.23 -17.88
N GLY A 109 3.03 -7.41 -18.37
CA GLY A 109 4.39 -7.87 -18.69
C GLY A 109 5.16 -8.31 -17.43
N LYS A 110 5.69 -9.53 -17.42
CA LYS A 110 6.49 -10.08 -16.31
C LYS A 110 7.79 -9.33 -16.09
N ALA A 111 8.44 -8.87 -17.16
CA ALA A 111 9.70 -8.14 -17.06
C ALA A 111 9.56 -6.89 -16.18
N VAL A 112 8.52 -6.08 -16.43
CA VAL A 112 8.19 -4.88 -15.63
C VAL A 112 7.86 -5.25 -14.19
N GLN A 113 7.09 -6.32 -13.97
CA GLN A 113 6.76 -6.77 -12.61
C GLN A 113 7.98 -7.30 -11.84
N ASN A 114 8.90 -7.97 -12.51
CA ASN A 114 10.14 -8.44 -11.91
C ASN A 114 11.04 -7.26 -11.55
N GLN A 115 11.20 -6.28 -12.45
CA GLN A 115 11.91 -5.04 -12.16
C GLN A 115 11.31 -4.28 -10.99
N LYS A 116 9.98 -4.18 -10.91
CA LYS A 116 9.26 -3.60 -9.78
C LYS A 116 9.59 -4.32 -8.47
N LYS A 117 9.51 -5.65 -8.44
CA LYS A 117 9.82 -6.46 -7.24
C LYS A 117 11.28 -6.33 -6.82
N ASN A 118 12.19 -6.29 -7.79
CA ASN A 118 13.61 -6.09 -7.55
C ASN A 118 13.88 -4.69 -7.01
N LEU A 119 13.23 -3.66 -7.57
CA LEU A 119 13.33 -2.29 -7.07
C LEU A 119 12.80 -2.17 -5.64
N LEU A 120 11.69 -2.84 -5.31
CA LEU A 120 11.15 -2.88 -3.95
C LEU A 120 12.17 -3.47 -2.97
N LYS A 121 12.72 -4.66 -3.28
CA LYS A 121 13.74 -5.32 -2.46
C LYS A 121 15.01 -4.47 -2.29
N LEU A 122 15.44 -3.80 -3.36
CA LEU A 122 16.58 -2.89 -3.33
C LEU A 122 16.35 -1.73 -2.35
N ILE A 123 15.20 -1.06 -2.42
CA ILE A 123 14.91 0.08 -1.54
C ILE A 123 14.67 -0.38 -0.09
N GLU A 124 14.02 -1.53 0.11
CA GLU A 124 13.87 -2.14 1.44
C GLU A 124 15.23 -2.46 2.08
N SER A 125 16.21 -2.90 1.29
CA SER A 125 17.58 -3.15 1.78
C SER A 125 18.31 -1.86 2.21
N THR A 126 17.85 -0.69 1.76
CA THR A 126 18.44 0.63 2.06
C THR A 126 17.62 1.42 3.08
N SER A 127 17.07 0.74 4.09
CA SER A 127 16.22 1.33 5.14
C SER A 127 14.89 1.91 4.63
N GLY A 128 14.45 1.53 3.42
CA GLY A 128 13.18 1.94 2.85
C GLY A 128 13.18 3.27 2.10
N CYS A 129 14.34 3.92 1.92
CA CYS A 129 14.49 5.09 1.06
C CYS A 129 15.80 5.09 0.27
N MET A 130 15.77 5.64 -0.95
CA MET A 130 16.93 5.72 -1.83
C MET A 130 16.91 6.99 -2.67
N PRO A 131 18.04 7.72 -2.85
CA PRO A 131 18.09 8.83 -3.80
C PRO A 131 17.78 8.35 -5.23
N LEU A 132 16.89 9.06 -5.93
CA LEU A 132 16.45 8.69 -7.28
C LEU A 132 17.63 8.53 -8.25
N LYS A 133 18.63 9.41 -8.15
CA LYS A 133 19.85 9.37 -8.98
C LYS A 133 20.73 8.15 -8.71
N SER A 134 20.62 7.54 -7.53
CA SER A 134 21.42 6.38 -7.12
C SER A 134 20.78 5.05 -7.53
N ILE A 135 19.48 5.03 -7.85
CA ILE A 135 18.73 3.80 -8.15
C ILE A 135 19.36 3.01 -9.28
N HIS A 136 19.75 3.67 -10.38
CA HIS A 136 20.29 2.96 -11.54
C HIS A 136 21.57 2.18 -11.21
N GLY A 137 22.52 2.85 -10.53
CA GLY A 137 23.79 2.22 -10.12
C GLY A 137 23.60 1.15 -9.04
N ALA A 138 22.73 1.40 -8.07
CA ALA A 138 22.46 0.44 -7.00
C ALA A 138 21.75 -0.81 -7.53
N TYR A 139 20.80 -0.65 -8.45
CA TYR A 139 20.10 -1.76 -9.09
C TYR A 139 21.07 -2.62 -9.92
N GLY A 140 21.91 -1.99 -10.75
CA GLY A 140 22.95 -2.68 -11.52
C GLY A 140 23.92 -3.46 -10.64
N SER A 141 24.33 -2.87 -9.51
CA SER A 141 25.22 -3.53 -8.56
C SER A 141 24.58 -4.72 -7.86
N MET A 142 23.26 -4.70 -7.59
CA MET A 142 22.57 -5.77 -6.85
C MET A 142 22.13 -6.93 -7.75
N TYR A 143 21.71 -6.66 -8.98
CA TYR A 143 21.11 -7.65 -9.88
C TYR A 143 21.98 -8.01 -11.09
N GLY A 144 23.10 -7.32 -11.32
CA GLY A 144 23.98 -7.57 -12.46
C GLY A 144 23.45 -7.06 -13.80
N GLU A 145 22.35 -6.31 -13.79
CA GLU A 145 21.72 -5.73 -14.98
C GLU A 145 21.23 -4.31 -14.71
N ASN A 146 21.29 -3.44 -15.71
CA ASN A 146 20.76 -2.09 -15.58
C ASN A 146 19.23 -2.09 -15.64
N LEU A 147 18.60 -1.17 -14.89
CA LEU A 147 17.15 -0.99 -14.95
C LEU A 147 16.74 -0.47 -16.34
N ALA A 148 16.27 -1.37 -17.20
CA ALA A 148 15.99 -1.11 -18.62
C ALA A 148 14.62 -0.44 -18.86
N VAL A 149 14.34 0.68 -18.18
CA VAL A 149 13.03 1.35 -18.22
C VAL A 149 12.61 1.80 -19.63
N ARG A 150 13.56 2.22 -20.47
CA ARG A 150 13.28 2.64 -21.85
C ARG A 150 12.80 1.52 -22.75
N LYS A 151 13.24 0.27 -22.50
CA LYS A 151 12.78 -0.90 -23.24
C LYS A 151 11.28 -1.14 -23.03
N HIS A 152 10.75 -0.69 -21.90
CA HIS A 152 9.37 -0.88 -21.48
C HIS A 152 8.49 0.36 -21.69
N GLY A 153 8.92 1.32 -22.52
CA GLY A 153 8.11 2.51 -22.85
C GLY A 153 8.08 3.60 -21.78
N TYR A 154 9.11 3.66 -20.91
CA TYR A 154 9.26 4.73 -19.91
C TYR A 154 10.42 5.66 -20.28
N ASP A 155 10.20 6.97 -20.18
CA ASP A 155 11.19 7.97 -20.61
C ASP A 155 12.40 8.04 -19.66
N SER A 156 12.15 7.75 -18.38
CA SER A 156 13.13 7.83 -17.30
C SER A 156 12.80 6.87 -16.15
N VAL A 157 13.75 6.68 -15.22
CA VAL A 157 13.52 5.95 -13.97
C VAL A 157 12.46 6.64 -13.11
N GLN A 158 12.38 7.97 -13.18
CA GLN A 158 11.36 8.73 -12.48
C GLN A 158 9.97 8.39 -13.00
N ASP A 159 9.76 8.46 -14.32
CA ASP A 159 8.49 8.12 -14.99
C ASP A 159 8.07 6.66 -14.70
N PHE A 160 9.03 5.74 -14.68
CA PHE A 160 8.81 4.35 -14.26
C PHE A 160 8.26 4.24 -12.83
N ILE A 161 8.87 4.97 -11.89
CA ILE A 161 8.47 4.94 -10.47
C ILE A 161 7.16 5.68 -10.24
N GLU A 162 6.93 6.81 -10.91
CA GLU A 162 5.70 7.61 -10.82
C GLU A 162 4.48 6.81 -11.32
N ARG A 163 4.64 6.01 -12.39
CA ARG A 163 3.59 5.08 -12.84
C ARG A 163 3.36 3.91 -11.87
N MET A 164 4.27 3.70 -10.92
CA MET A 164 4.14 2.73 -9.81
C MET A 164 3.82 3.41 -8.47
N SER A 165 3.03 4.49 -8.50
CA SER A 165 2.64 5.31 -7.34
C SER A 165 1.94 4.57 -6.19
N ASP A 166 1.53 3.32 -6.44
CA ASP A 166 0.91 2.47 -5.43
C ASP A 166 1.93 1.98 -4.41
N ASP A 167 3.17 1.72 -4.83
CA ASP A 167 4.22 1.12 -3.99
C ASP A 167 5.31 2.11 -3.63
N PHE A 168 5.53 3.12 -4.48
CA PHE A 168 6.59 4.09 -4.31
C PHE A 168 6.06 5.51 -4.16
N LEU A 169 6.82 6.34 -3.45
CA LEU A 169 6.62 7.77 -3.37
C LEU A 169 7.94 8.47 -3.69
N ILE A 170 7.92 9.43 -4.61
CA ILE A 170 9.06 10.31 -4.85
C ILE A 170 8.84 11.61 -4.07
N ASP A 171 9.77 11.96 -3.19
CA ASP A 171 9.74 13.21 -2.43
C ASP A 171 11.17 13.74 -2.27
N ASP A 172 11.38 15.01 -2.62
CA ASP A 172 12.68 15.70 -2.58
C ASP A 172 13.84 14.91 -3.24
N GLY A 173 13.57 14.33 -4.41
CA GLY A 173 14.56 13.54 -5.15
C GLY A 173 14.93 12.20 -4.51
N GLN A 174 14.20 11.77 -3.48
CA GLN A 174 14.31 10.45 -2.87
C GLN A 174 13.08 9.62 -3.20
N VAL A 175 13.28 8.30 -3.29
CA VAL A 175 12.23 7.31 -3.52
C VAL A 175 12.03 6.51 -2.24
N PHE A 176 10.80 6.46 -1.77
CA PHE A 176 10.40 5.74 -0.57
C PHE A 176 9.50 4.57 -0.93
N VAL A 177 9.64 3.47 -0.20
CA VAL A 177 8.60 2.43 -0.19
C VAL A 177 7.41 2.96 0.60
N LYS A 178 6.28 3.15 -0.07
CA LYS A 178 5.09 3.82 0.47
C LYS A 178 4.59 3.12 1.73
N ALA A 179 4.52 1.78 1.73
CA ALA A 179 4.14 1.00 2.91
C ALA A 179 5.05 1.26 4.12
N GLY A 180 6.37 1.25 3.92
CA GLY A 180 7.35 1.53 4.97
C GLY A 180 7.24 2.97 5.50
N LEU A 181 7.03 3.94 4.61
CA LEU A 181 6.83 5.33 4.98
C LEU A 181 5.53 5.54 5.77
N ILE A 182 4.42 4.90 5.35
CA ILE A 182 3.15 4.91 6.08
C ILE A 182 3.36 4.43 7.52
N GLU A 183 4.00 3.27 7.70
CA GLU A 183 4.26 2.72 9.03
C GLU A 183 5.23 3.57 9.87
N GLN A 184 6.19 4.24 9.24
CA GLN A 184 7.04 5.22 9.93
C GLN A 184 6.22 6.43 10.42
N LYS A 185 5.35 6.99 9.58
CA LYS A 185 4.48 8.13 9.93
C LYS A 185 3.48 7.75 11.01
N LYS A 186 2.88 6.56 10.93
CA LYS A 186 1.99 6.00 11.96
C LYS A 186 2.69 5.94 13.32
N ARG A 187 3.91 5.39 13.39
CA ARG A 187 4.69 5.33 14.66
C ARG A 187 4.99 6.70 15.23
N LYS A 188 5.44 7.65 14.41
CA LYS A 188 5.66 9.04 14.83
C LYS A 188 4.38 9.69 15.33
N LEU A 189 3.27 9.48 14.62
CA LEU A 189 1.98 10.05 14.98
C LEU A 189 1.47 9.49 16.31
N PHE A 190 1.58 8.17 16.51
CA PHE A 190 1.23 7.51 17.77
C PHE A 190 2.06 8.07 18.93
N ALA A 191 3.38 8.14 18.78
CA ALA A 191 4.27 8.68 19.81
C ALA A 191 3.97 10.15 20.15
N MET A 192 3.58 10.96 19.15
CA MET A 192 3.09 12.31 19.36
C MET A 192 1.82 12.30 20.20
N VAL A 193 0.78 11.58 19.76
CA VAL A 193 -0.53 11.56 20.45
C VAL A 193 -0.41 11.02 21.89
N GLN A 194 0.49 10.06 22.13
CA GLN A 194 0.75 9.53 23.48
C GLN A 194 1.25 10.60 24.47
N ARG A 195 1.95 11.64 23.98
CA ARG A 195 2.41 12.77 24.81
C ARG A 195 1.30 13.78 25.12
N HIS A 196 0.11 13.61 24.52
CA HIS A 196 -1.04 14.48 24.70
C HIS A 196 -2.21 13.68 25.28
N PRO A 197 -2.22 13.38 26.59
CA PRO A 197 -3.28 12.56 27.22
C PRO A 197 -4.68 13.19 27.13
N ASN A 198 -4.75 14.50 26.91
CA ASN A 198 -6.01 15.22 26.68
C ASN A 198 -6.53 15.10 25.24
N GLY A 199 -5.77 14.45 24.35
CA GLY A 199 -6.03 14.36 22.92
C GLY A 199 -5.52 15.58 22.13
N ILE A 200 -5.53 15.44 20.81
CA ILE A 200 -5.16 16.47 19.84
C ILE A 200 -6.35 16.65 18.89
N PRO A 201 -6.88 17.87 18.69
CA PRO A 201 -7.92 18.11 17.69
C PRO A 201 -7.44 17.68 16.29
N LEU A 202 -8.27 16.95 15.55
CA LEU A 202 -7.90 16.37 14.24
C LEU A 202 -7.35 17.42 13.25
N HIS A 203 -7.92 18.63 13.25
CA HIS A 203 -7.49 19.72 12.37
C HIS A 203 -6.11 20.31 12.75
N LEU A 204 -5.63 20.10 13.98
CA LEU A 204 -4.30 20.51 14.44
C LEU A 204 -3.27 19.39 14.34
N LEU A 205 -3.67 18.20 13.90
CA LEU A 205 -2.81 17.03 13.87
C LEU A 205 -1.57 17.26 12.98
N SER A 206 -1.78 17.79 11.78
CA SER A 206 -0.68 18.08 10.83
C SER A 206 0.26 19.17 11.34
N SER A 207 -0.27 20.23 11.95
CA SER A 207 0.57 21.34 12.46
C SER A 207 1.39 20.89 13.68
N LYS A 208 0.80 20.10 14.58
CA LYS A 208 1.52 19.49 15.71
C LYS A 208 2.58 18.48 15.26
N PHE A 209 2.28 17.70 14.24
CA PHE A 209 3.24 16.76 13.66
C PHE A 209 4.45 17.49 13.07
N TRP A 210 4.20 18.56 12.31
CA TRP A 210 5.25 19.44 11.78
C TRP A 210 6.06 20.10 12.91
N GLU A 211 5.40 20.61 13.94
CA GLU A 211 6.08 21.24 15.08
C GLU A 211 7.07 20.28 15.75
N MET A 212 6.66 19.02 15.95
CA MET A 212 7.44 18.00 16.65
C MET A 212 8.55 17.37 15.80
N TYR A 213 8.27 17.03 14.54
CA TYR A 213 9.20 16.26 13.69
C TYR A 213 9.87 17.08 12.59
N LYS A 214 9.46 18.35 12.40
CA LYS A 214 9.91 19.22 11.30
C LYS A 214 9.72 18.57 9.92
N GLU A 215 8.62 17.84 9.78
CA GLU A 215 8.32 16.99 8.63
C GLU A 215 6.81 17.04 8.35
N GLU A 216 6.41 17.08 7.09
CA GLU A 216 4.99 17.06 6.73
C GLU A 216 4.38 15.68 6.96
N LEU A 217 3.13 15.61 7.42
CA LEU A 217 2.44 14.31 7.55
C LEU A 217 2.13 13.68 6.17
N GLY A 218 1.91 14.52 5.14
CA GLY A 218 1.80 14.05 3.76
C GLY A 218 0.60 13.17 3.45
N ILE A 219 -0.52 13.26 4.18
CA ILE A 219 -1.69 12.36 4.10
C ILE A 219 -2.12 12.04 2.67
N LYS A 220 -2.27 13.06 1.82
CA LYS A 220 -2.67 12.88 0.41
C LYS A 220 -1.62 12.13 -0.41
N LYS A 221 -0.32 12.43 -0.22
CA LYS A 221 0.80 11.75 -0.87
C LYS A 221 0.85 10.27 -0.49
N LEU A 222 0.45 9.94 0.73
CA LEU A 222 0.37 8.57 1.24
C LEU A 222 -0.85 7.79 0.72
N GLY A 223 -1.72 8.41 -0.09
CA GLY A 223 -2.89 7.76 -0.68
C GLY A 223 -4.15 7.81 0.18
N PHE A 224 -4.18 8.61 1.26
CA PHE A 224 -5.35 8.77 2.11
C PHE A 224 -6.15 10.01 1.70
N SER A 225 -7.48 9.88 1.73
CA SER A 225 -8.41 10.94 1.33
C SER A 225 -8.46 12.09 2.36
N SER A 226 -8.24 11.79 3.63
CA SER A 226 -8.33 12.75 4.74
C SER A 226 -7.50 12.32 5.95
N ALA A 227 -7.29 13.24 6.91
CA ALA A 227 -6.66 12.90 8.19
C ALA A 227 -7.47 11.86 8.97
N ARG A 228 -8.80 11.91 8.89
CA ARG A 228 -9.69 10.91 9.50
C ARG A 228 -9.43 9.52 8.93
N ASP A 229 -9.43 9.39 7.61
CA ASP A 229 -9.15 8.14 6.88
C ASP A 229 -7.78 7.55 7.28
N PHE A 230 -6.77 8.41 7.40
CA PHE A 230 -5.45 7.99 7.88
C PHE A 230 -5.46 7.46 9.32
N ILE A 231 -6.17 8.13 10.24
CA ILE A 231 -6.30 7.69 11.64
C ILE A 231 -7.11 6.39 11.76
N GLU A 232 -8.19 6.26 10.99
CA GLU A 232 -9.02 5.05 10.96
C GLU A 232 -8.21 3.82 10.48
N ASN A 233 -7.22 4.03 9.61
CA ASN A 233 -6.28 2.99 9.19
C ASN A 233 -5.19 2.61 10.23
N MET A 234 -5.09 3.32 11.37
CA MET A 234 -4.08 3.03 12.42
C MET A 234 -4.48 1.89 13.37
N ASN A 235 -5.21 0.89 12.86
CA ASN A 235 -5.43 -0.43 13.47
C ASN A 235 -5.51 -0.43 15.00
N ASN A 236 -6.49 0.30 15.53
CA ASN A 236 -6.89 0.26 16.94
C ASN A 236 -5.98 0.95 17.97
N GLU A 237 -4.92 1.64 17.60
CA GLU A 237 -4.09 2.34 18.59
C GLU A 237 -4.64 3.72 18.95
N LEU A 238 -5.14 4.43 17.94
CA LEU A 238 -5.74 5.75 18.05
C LEU A 238 -7.26 5.66 17.83
N CYS A 239 -7.96 6.64 18.37
CA CYS A 239 -9.39 6.83 18.19
C CYS A 239 -9.69 8.31 18.01
N ILE A 240 -10.77 8.60 17.27
CA ILE A 240 -11.34 9.94 17.19
C ILE A 240 -12.56 9.94 18.11
N ILE A 241 -12.50 10.75 19.15
CA ILE A 241 -13.61 10.93 20.09
C ILE A 241 -14.37 12.18 19.71
N ASP A 242 -15.70 12.07 19.89
CA ASP A 242 -16.66 13.15 19.72
C ASP A 242 -16.78 13.60 18.26
N GLN A 243 -18.01 13.61 17.75
CA GLN A 243 -18.27 14.01 16.36
C GLN A 243 -18.02 15.50 16.15
N GLU A 244 -18.21 16.31 17.21
CA GLU A 244 -18.05 17.77 17.17
C GLU A 244 -16.59 18.17 17.35
N SER A 245 -15.93 17.71 18.41
CA SER A 245 -14.55 18.12 18.73
C SER A 245 -13.48 17.37 17.91
N GLN A 246 -13.79 16.18 17.38
CA GLN A 246 -12.88 15.32 16.62
C GLN A 246 -11.49 15.20 17.27
N LEU A 247 -11.47 14.83 18.56
CA LEU A 247 -10.23 14.70 19.32
C LEU A 247 -9.57 13.36 19.03
N VAL A 248 -8.34 13.38 18.52
CA VAL A 248 -7.51 12.19 18.34
C VAL A 248 -6.80 11.88 19.65
N MET A 249 -7.01 10.68 20.19
CA MET A 249 -6.26 10.20 21.35
C MET A 249 -5.97 8.70 21.29
N THR A 250 -5.09 8.22 22.17
CA THR A 250 -4.86 6.79 22.31
C THR A 250 -6.09 6.13 22.93
N LYS A 251 -6.40 4.90 22.51
CA LYS A 251 -7.53 4.15 23.10
C LYS A 251 -7.37 3.93 24.61
N LEU A 252 -6.14 3.82 25.10
CA LEU A 252 -5.87 3.72 26.54
C LEU A 252 -6.32 4.98 27.28
N CYS A 253 -5.95 6.16 26.80
CA CYS A 253 -6.38 7.43 27.39
C CYS A 253 -7.91 7.59 27.32
N GLU A 254 -8.55 7.11 26.25
CA GLU A 254 -10.01 7.08 26.16
C GLU A 254 -10.64 6.22 27.27
N ILE A 255 -10.14 5.01 27.47
CA ILE A 255 -10.65 4.07 28.48
C ILE A 255 -10.50 4.67 29.88
N GLU A 256 -9.33 5.21 30.22
CA GLU A 256 -9.08 5.86 31.50
C GLU A 256 -10.02 7.06 31.74
N ARG A 257 -10.27 7.85 30.68
CA ARG A 257 -11.20 8.98 30.74
C ARG A 257 -12.62 8.49 31.04
N ARG A 258 -13.10 7.45 30.35
CA ARG A 258 -14.43 6.85 30.59
C ARG A 258 -14.54 6.29 32.01
N GLN A 259 -13.52 5.59 32.51
CA GLN A 259 -13.49 5.07 33.87
C GLN A 259 -13.55 6.18 34.93
N LYS A 260 -12.82 7.28 34.74
CA LYS A 260 -12.87 8.45 35.64
C LYS A 260 -14.27 9.09 35.68
N VAL A 261 -14.99 9.13 34.57
CA VAL A 261 -16.37 9.64 34.52
C VAL A 261 -17.33 8.69 35.25
N LEU A 262 -17.24 7.38 34.99
CA LEU A 262 -18.07 6.37 35.65
C LEU A 262 -17.84 6.34 37.17
N GLY A 263 -16.59 6.36 37.62
CA GLY A 263 -16.26 6.39 39.04
C GLY A 263 -16.81 7.63 39.76
N LYS A 264 -16.79 8.79 39.10
CA LYS A 264 -17.40 10.03 39.62
C LYS A 264 -18.93 9.93 39.72
N ASN A 265 -19.58 9.27 38.76
CA ASN A 265 -21.03 9.09 38.78
C ASN A 265 -21.46 8.16 39.92
N ILE A 266 -20.73 7.06 40.18
CA ILE A 266 -21.01 6.16 41.30
C ILE A 266 -20.92 6.88 42.65
N ILE A 267 -19.95 7.80 42.82
CA ILE A 267 -19.82 8.60 44.05
C ILE A 267 -20.96 9.63 44.17
N ARG A 268 -21.36 10.27 43.06
CA ARG A 268 -22.47 11.24 43.05
C ARG A 268 -23.80 10.56 43.42
N ASP A 269 -24.08 9.39 42.87
CA ASP A 269 -25.32 8.65 43.16
C ASP A 269 -25.39 8.20 44.63
N ARG A 270 -24.24 7.83 45.24
CA ARG A 270 -24.15 7.53 46.68
C ARG A 270 -24.30 8.75 47.60
N LEU A 271 -23.87 9.93 47.16
CA LEU A 271 -24.05 11.16 47.93
C LEU A 271 -25.48 11.71 47.85
N GLN A 272 -26.21 11.43 46.76
CA GLN A 272 -27.63 11.81 46.63
C GLN A 272 -28.59 10.81 47.31
N THR A 273 -28.15 9.58 47.58
CA THR A 273 -28.96 8.54 48.24
C THR A 273 -28.74 8.43 49.75
N GLN A 274 -27.93 9.30 50.38
CA GLN A 274 -27.99 9.42 51.84
C GLN A 274 -29.28 10.16 52.21
N PRO A 275 -30.26 9.49 52.86
CA PRO A 275 -31.42 10.19 53.38
C PRO A 275 -30.92 11.16 54.44
N SER A 276 -31.44 12.38 54.38
CA SER A 276 -31.29 13.38 55.43
C SER A 276 -31.99 12.91 56.71
N GLU A 277 -31.44 11.91 57.40
CA GLU A 277 -31.75 11.64 58.80
C GLU A 277 -30.94 12.59 59.67
N VAL A 278 -31.31 13.87 59.56
CA VAL A 278 -30.99 14.85 60.60
C VAL A 278 -32.06 14.72 61.68
N ASN A 279 -31.58 14.32 62.85
CA ASN A 279 -32.12 14.58 64.17
C ASN A 279 -33.49 13.99 64.54
N LYS A 280 -33.43 13.06 65.50
CA LYS A 280 -33.93 13.30 66.86
C LYS A 280 -33.31 12.25 67.78
N HIS A 281 -32.26 12.59 68.53
CA HIS A 281 -32.11 12.22 69.94
C HIS A 281 -30.86 12.90 70.53
N MET A 282 -31.06 14.09 71.10
CA MET A 282 -30.41 14.44 72.36
C MET A 282 -30.77 13.37 73.39
N ILE A 283 -29.81 12.80 74.13
CA ILE A 283 -29.75 12.80 75.61
C ILE A 283 -28.31 12.44 76.03
N SER A 284 -27.67 13.41 76.68
CA SER A 284 -26.67 13.37 77.76
C SER A 284 -26.04 12.02 78.16
N ARG A 285 -24.70 11.99 78.28
CA ARG A 285 -24.04 11.55 79.53
C ARG A 285 -22.57 11.92 79.60
N SER A 286 -22.28 12.61 80.70
CA SER A 286 -20.98 12.92 81.29
C SER A 286 -20.20 11.64 81.64
N GLY A 287 -18.88 11.70 81.58
CA GLY A 287 -18.01 10.62 82.04
C GLY A 287 -16.53 10.99 81.87
N ASP A 288 -15.97 11.57 82.93
CA ASP A 288 -14.54 11.78 83.14
C ASP A 288 -13.75 10.46 83.05
N GLY A 289 -12.49 10.50 82.61
CA GLY A 289 -11.61 9.33 82.66
C GLY A 289 -10.25 9.47 81.98
N SER A 290 -9.37 10.20 82.65
CA SER A 290 -7.90 10.12 82.70
C SER A 290 -7.10 9.17 81.79
N CYS A 291 -6.04 9.76 81.19
CA CYS A 291 -4.63 9.32 81.17
C CYS A 291 -4.27 7.88 80.75
N SER A 292 -3.53 7.75 79.65
CA SER A 292 -2.15 7.22 79.70
C SER A 292 -1.39 7.47 78.39
N ALA A 293 -0.14 7.88 78.56
CA ALA A 293 0.87 8.13 77.54
C ALA A 293 1.37 6.83 76.89
N GLY A 294 1.83 6.92 75.63
CA GLY A 294 2.41 5.77 74.95
C GLY A 294 3.05 6.05 73.61
N THR A 295 4.31 6.48 73.66
CA THR A 295 5.41 6.19 72.72
C THR A 295 5.48 6.86 71.34
N ALA A 296 6.67 7.42 71.12
CA ALA A 296 7.07 8.27 70.02
C ALA A 296 7.66 7.49 68.82
N ASN A 297 7.57 8.16 67.68
CA ASN A 297 8.20 7.89 66.39
C ASN A 297 9.71 7.58 66.44
N LYS A 298 10.16 6.66 65.57
CA LYS A 298 11.40 6.80 64.80
C LYS A 298 11.44 5.79 63.65
N ILE A 299 11.11 6.24 62.43
CA ILE A 299 11.55 5.57 61.20
C ILE A 299 12.35 6.61 60.42
N SER A 300 13.66 6.40 60.45
CA SER A 300 14.67 7.07 59.64
C SER A 300 14.51 6.68 58.17
N ASN A 301 14.36 7.67 57.29
CA ASN A 301 14.45 7.50 55.85
C ASN A 301 15.57 8.43 55.34
N GLU A 302 16.79 7.90 55.30
CA GLU A 302 17.94 8.50 54.64
C GLU A 302 18.01 7.97 53.20
N GLY A 303 18.25 8.84 52.21
CA GLY A 303 18.55 8.37 50.86
C GLY A 303 18.41 9.35 49.70
N ASN A 304 18.62 10.66 49.90
CA ASN A 304 18.84 11.58 48.78
C ASN A 304 20.32 11.56 48.36
N ARG A 305 20.61 11.08 47.15
CA ARG A 305 21.80 11.49 46.39
C ARG A 305 21.42 11.81 44.95
N SER A 306 21.18 13.10 44.73
CA SER A 306 21.28 13.78 43.45
C SER A 306 22.73 13.71 42.95
N ARG A 307 22.92 13.32 41.69
CA ARG A 307 24.08 13.68 40.88
C ARG A 307 23.57 14.03 39.49
N GLU A 308 23.48 15.33 39.22
CA GLU A 308 23.48 15.85 37.85
C GLU A 308 24.93 15.92 37.33
N PRO A 309 25.12 15.85 36.00
CA PRO A 309 26.42 15.93 35.33
C PRO A 309 26.76 17.36 34.88
N GLY A 310 27.97 17.84 35.21
CA GLY A 310 28.66 18.90 34.45
C GLY A 310 29.43 18.24 33.30
N ALA A 311 29.18 18.60 32.04
CA ALA A 311 29.56 19.82 31.33
C ALA A 311 30.86 19.62 30.53
N GLU A 312 30.72 19.85 29.21
CA GLU A 312 31.72 20.34 28.25
C GLU A 312 32.98 19.47 28.05
N GLU A 313 33.28 18.98 26.85
CA GLU A 313 33.87 19.80 25.78
C GLU A 313 33.82 18.98 24.47
N ASN A 314 33.17 19.47 23.41
CA ASN A 314 33.30 18.89 22.08
C ASN A 314 33.49 20.00 21.05
N ALA A 315 34.68 19.99 20.46
CA ALA A 315 35.17 20.94 19.49
C ALA A 315 34.31 20.96 18.21
N LEU A 316 33.81 22.15 17.87
CA LEU A 316 33.14 22.43 16.61
C LEU A 316 34.19 22.70 15.53
N ASN A 317 34.35 21.78 14.59
CA ASN A 317 35.07 22.03 13.35
C ASN A 317 34.23 22.93 12.44
N ASN A 318 34.77 24.12 12.19
CA ASN A 318 34.13 25.20 11.45
C ASN A 318 34.66 25.19 10.00
N SER A 319 33.98 24.52 9.08
CA SER A 319 34.27 24.59 7.64
C SER A 319 33.42 25.70 7.00
N LYS A 320 34.04 26.86 6.83
CA LYS A 320 33.55 27.99 6.02
C LYS A 320 33.42 27.58 4.55
N SER A 321 32.21 27.40 4.04
CA SER A 321 31.94 27.48 2.60
C SER A 321 31.47 28.90 2.26
N ARG A 322 32.27 29.58 1.41
CA ARG A 322 31.93 30.85 0.80
C ARG A 322 30.80 30.63 -0.21
N ILE A 323 29.64 31.23 0.04
CA ILE A 323 28.63 31.48 -1.00
C ILE A 323 28.92 32.88 -1.56
N THR A 324 29.40 32.93 -2.80
CA THR A 324 29.48 34.17 -3.57
C THR A 324 28.13 34.47 -4.19
N HIS A 325 27.67 35.71 -4.00
CA HIS A 325 26.43 36.26 -4.53
C HIS A 325 26.40 36.23 -6.06
N ASP A 326 25.27 35.73 -6.55
CA ASP A 326 24.71 35.87 -7.88
C ASP A 326 24.20 37.31 -8.10
N LYS A 327 24.50 37.87 -9.27
CA LYS A 327 23.82 39.03 -9.86
C LYS A 327 23.78 38.88 -11.38
N GLY A 328 22.62 38.46 -11.87
CA GLY A 328 21.92 39.17 -12.93
C GLY A 328 22.08 38.57 -14.32
N HIS A 329 20.95 38.11 -14.87
CA HIS A 329 20.52 38.56 -16.18
C HIS A 329 19.00 38.36 -16.35
N GLN A 330 18.32 39.49 -16.52
CA GLN A 330 17.00 39.57 -17.16
C GLN A 330 17.16 39.20 -18.64
N ILE A 331 16.36 38.26 -19.15
CA ILE A 331 16.04 38.19 -20.58
C ILE A 331 14.57 37.78 -20.76
N LEU A 332 13.80 38.79 -21.21
CA LEU A 332 12.73 38.79 -22.20
C LEU A 332 11.75 37.61 -22.27
N ALA A 333 10.49 37.98 -22.01
CA ALA A 333 9.30 37.32 -22.52
C ALA A 333 9.36 37.10 -24.04
N ARG A 334 9.02 35.88 -24.46
CA ARG A 334 8.42 35.62 -25.77
C ARG A 334 7.23 34.69 -25.59
N SER A 335 6.10 35.18 -26.11
CA SER A 335 4.91 34.44 -26.43
C SER A 335 5.23 33.34 -27.44
N GLU A 336 4.68 32.16 -27.25
CA GLU A 336 4.29 31.29 -28.36
C GLU A 336 3.11 30.44 -27.89
N ALA A 337 1.95 30.81 -28.43
CA ALA A 337 0.78 29.98 -28.48
C ALA A 337 1.00 28.85 -29.50
N ASP A 338 0.16 27.83 -29.38
CA ASP A 338 -0.04 26.72 -30.32
C ASP A 338 0.98 25.59 -30.27
N THR A 339 0.64 24.54 -29.50
CA THR A 339 0.75 23.15 -29.98
C THR A 339 -0.11 22.19 -29.16
N MET A 340 -1.11 21.65 -29.86
CA MET A 340 -1.67 20.29 -29.73
C MET A 340 -2.20 19.80 -28.38
N ASN A 341 -3.50 20.01 -28.24
CA ASN A 341 -4.41 19.37 -27.31
C ASN A 341 -4.96 18.07 -27.96
N TYR A 342 -4.32 16.92 -27.74
CA TYR A 342 -4.90 15.60 -28.00
C TYR A 342 -4.35 14.58 -26.99
N ALA A 343 -5.25 13.69 -26.52
CA ALA A 343 -5.02 12.51 -25.66
C ALA A 343 -5.07 12.69 -24.13
N GLN A 344 -6.13 13.30 -23.60
CA GLN A 344 -6.68 12.95 -22.28
C GLN A 344 -8.22 12.86 -22.33
N ARG A 345 -8.74 11.96 -23.16
CA ARG A 345 -10.12 11.47 -22.98
C ARG A 345 -10.04 10.07 -22.42
N GLY A 346 -10.42 9.96 -21.15
CA GLY A 346 -10.58 8.68 -20.48
C GLY A 346 -11.54 7.79 -21.25
N CYS A 347 -11.10 6.57 -21.53
CA CYS A 347 -11.97 5.47 -21.92
C CYS A 347 -12.83 5.05 -20.71
N PHE A 348 -13.89 5.81 -20.46
CA PHE A 348 -15.07 5.27 -19.79
C PHE A 348 -15.80 4.41 -20.82
N CYS A 349 -15.52 3.10 -20.82
CA CYS A 349 -16.31 2.13 -21.58
C CYS A 349 -17.75 2.10 -21.03
N PHE A 350 -18.64 2.82 -21.71
CA PHE A 350 -20.08 2.65 -21.58
C PHE A 350 -20.48 1.38 -22.34
N CYS A 351 -20.56 0.24 -21.65
CA CYS A 351 -21.22 -0.95 -22.18
C CYS A 351 -22.74 -0.71 -22.19
N LEU A 352 -23.25 -0.14 -23.28
CA LEU A 352 -24.68 -0.14 -23.57
C LEU A 352 -25.13 -1.58 -23.88
N ARG A 353 -25.96 -2.13 -22.99
CA ARG A 353 -26.78 -3.33 -23.26
C ARG A 353 -27.61 -3.10 -24.52
N ARG A 354 -27.55 -4.06 -25.45
CA ARG A 354 -28.63 -4.34 -26.39
C ARG A 354 -29.27 -5.66 -25.99
#